data_AF-A0A2E4KCK4-F1
#
_entry.id   AF-A0A2E4KCK4-F1
#
_cell.length_a   1.000
_cell.length_b   1.000
_cell.length_c   1.000
_cell.angle_alpha   90.00
_cell.angle_beta   90.00
_cell.angle_gamma   90.00
#
_symmetry.space_group_name_H-M   'P 1'
#
loop_
_entity.id
_entity.type
_entity.pdbx_description
1 polymer ?
#
loop_
_entity_poly.entity_id
_entity_poly.type
_entity_poly.pdbx_seq_one_letter_code
_entity_poly.pdbx_strand_id
1 'polypeptide(L)'
;MNLDYKFGSVHEVRVFDSDYFLGFLSLTIQSPEPKDNAEWVGQVRGSDYLVWGLNHKRVRLEFPNGQNVVVVIRSGGRAVPVIE
;
A
#
# COMPACT_ATOMS: atom_id res chain seq x y z
N MET A 1 3.78 11.46 7.26
CA MET A 1 2.30 11.51 7.17
C MET A 1 1.81 10.51 8.20
N ASN A 2 1.38 10.98 9.38
CA ASN A 2 1.11 10.07 10.51
C ASN A 2 -0.12 9.20 10.20
N LEU A 3 0.11 7.93 9.92
CA LEU A 3 -0.94 6.92 9.81
C LEU A 3 -1.20 6.36 11.19
N ASP A 4 -2.44 6.45 11.65
CA ASP A 4 -2.85 5.95 12.96
C ASP A 4 -3.11 4.44 12.90
N TYR A 5 -2.11 3.69 12.41
CA TYR A 5 -2.16 2.24 12.27
C TYR A 5 -1.06 1.58 13.08
N LYS A 6 -1.44 0.51 13.79
CA LYS A 6 -0.52 -0.33 14.54
C LYS A 6 0.24 -1.25 13.58
N PHE A 7 1.55 -1.37 13.74
CA PHE A 7 2.32 -2.41 13.03
C PHE A 7 1.73 -3.81 13.32
N GLY A 8 1.69 -4.65 12.29
CA GLY A 8 1.02 -5.94 12.29
C GLY A 8 -0.48 -5.90 12.01
N SER A 9 -1.11 -4.72 11.99
CA SER A 9 -2.52 -4.61 11.61
C SER A 9 -2.74 -4.90 10.12
N VAL A 10 -3.91 -5.47 9.81
CA VAL A 10 -4.32 -5.84 8.46
C VAL A 10 -5.50 -4.96 8.07
N HIS A 11 -5.46 -4.40 6.86
CA HIS A 11 -6.50 -3.54 6.32
C HIS A 11 -6.89 -4.00 4.92
N GLU A 12 -8.18 -3.97 4.61
CA GLU A 12 -8.62 -4.06 3.23
C GLU A 12 -8.67 -2.65 2.65
N VAL A 13 -7.85 -2.40 1.64
CA VAL A 13 -7.73 -1.09 0.99
C VAL A 13 -8.29 -1.13 -0.41
N ARG A 14 -8.93 -0.05 -0.84
CA ARG A 14 -9.32 0.16 -2.23
C ARG A 14 -8.12 0.70 -3.00
N VAL A 15 -7.92 0.21 -4.22
CA VAL A 15 -6.79 0.61 -5.06
C VAL A 15 -7.28 1.41 -6.25
N PHE A 16 -6.61 2.54 -6.50
CA PHE A 16 -6.86 3.40 -7.64
C PHE A 16 -5.56 3.69 -8.41
N ASP A 17 -5.62 3.62 -9.74
CA ASP A 17 -4.58 4.11 -10.66
C ASP A 17 -5.17 5.29 -11.44
N SER A 18 -4.62 6.49 -11.26
CA SER A 18 -5.12 7.71 -11.92
C SER A 18 -6.64 7.90 -11.78
N ASP A 19 -7.15 7.71 -10.54
CA ASP A 19 -8.56 7.73 -10.15
C ASP A 19 -9.47 6.62 -10.71
N TYR A 20 -8.94 5.71 -11.52
CA TYR A 20 -9.65 4.49 -11.90
C TYR A 20 -9.56 3.47 -10.78
N PHE A 21 -10.72 3.04 -10.28
CA PHE A 21 -10.82 1.96 -9.30
C PHE A 21 -10.43 0.62 -9.94
N LEU A 22 -9.44 -0.06 -9.34
CA LEU A 22 -8.93 -1.34 -9.85
C LEU A 22 -9.38 -2.55 -9.03
N GLY A 23 -9.69 -2.36 -7.74
CA GLY A 23 -10.09 -3.45 -6.86
C GLY A 23 -9.68 -3.22 -5.41
N PHE A 24 -9.63 -4.32 -4.65
CA PHE A 24 -9.28 -4.33 -3.24
C PHE A 24 -7.99 -5.11 -3.02
N LEU A 25 -7.19 -4.71 -2.02
CA LEU A 25 -6.04 -5.46 -1.54
C LEU A 25 -6.11 -5.63 -0.02
N SER A 26 -5.65 -6.78 0.47
CA SER A 26 -5.38 -6.95 1.89
C SER A 26 -3.94 -6.53 2.17
N LEU A 27 -3.74 -5.55 3.05
CA LEU A 27 -2.44 -4.93 3.33
C LEU A 27 -2.10 -5.06 4.82
N THR A 28 -0.94 -5.65 5.14
CA THR A 28 -0.38 -5.62 6.50
C THR A 28 0.55 -4.42 6.64
N ILE A 29 0.33 -3.59 7.66
CA ILE A 29 1.24 -2.48 7.99
C ILE A 29 2.44 -3.04 8.75
N GLN A 30 3.65 -2.77 8.26
CA GLN A 30 4.89 -3.26 8.83
C GLN A 30 5.82 -2.10 9.17
N SER A 31 6.69 -2.34 10.15
CA SER A 31 7.80 -1.44 10.43
C SER A 31 8.69 -1.35 9.19
N PRO A 32 9.15 -0.14 8.82
CA PRO A 32 10.03 0.04 7.68
C PRO A 32 11.42 -0.53 7.98
N GLU A 33 12.13 -0.96 6.95
CA GLU A 33 13.56 -1.24 7.02
C GLU A 33 14.36 0.07 6.77
N PRO A 34 15.62 0.17 7.22
CA PRO A 34 16.44 1.37 7.04
C PRO A 34 16.55 1.86 5.58
N LYS A 35 16.39 0.94 4.61
CA LYS A 35 16.48 1.23 3.17
C LYS A 35 15.18 1.79 2.55
N ASP A 36 14.04 1.71 3.24
CA ASP A 36 12.74 2.07 2.67
C ASP A 36 12.50 3.59 2.64
N ASN A 37 13.26 4.36 3.45
CA ASN A 37 13.09 5.81 3.60
C ASN A 37 11.62 6.25 3.80
N ALA A 38 10.88 5.48 4.60
CA ALA A 38 9.46 5.69 4.88
C ALA A 38 9.17 5.39 6.36
N GLU A 39 8.08 5.95 6.89
CA GLU A 39 7.65 5.72 8.29
C GLU A 39 6.98 4.35 8.49
N TRP A 40 6.51 3.73 7.40
CA TRP A 40 5.90 2.42 7.38
C TRP A 40 6.00 1.82 5.97
N VAL A 41 5.82 0.50 5.88
CA VAL A 41 5.64 -0.20 4.61
C VAL A 41 4.43 -1.12 4.69
N GLY A 42 3.73 -1.27 3.58
CA GLY A 42 2.62 -2.21 3.46
C GLY A 42 3.08 -3.49 2.81
N GLN A 43 2.72 -4.64 3.37
CA GLN A 43 2.89 -5.93 2.73
C GLN A 43 1.53 -6.38 2.21
N VAL A 44 1.38 -6.47 0.89
CA VAL A 44 0.18 -7.06 0.31
C VAL A 44 0.13 -8.54 0.65
N ARG A 45 -1.03 -8.98 1.13
CA ARG A 45 -1.33 -10.37 1.46
C ARG A 45 -2.10 -11.00 0.31
N GLY A 46 -1.56 -12.09 -0.22
CA GLY A 46 -2.11 -12.79 -1.36
C GLY A 46 -1.43 -12.40 -2.66
N SER A 47 -1.55 -13.28 -3.64
CA SER A 47 -1.07 -13.08 -5.00
C SER A 47 -2.30 -13.01 -5.89
N ASP A 48 -2.89 -11.83 -6.00
CA ASP A 48 -3.94 -11.58 -6.98
C ASP A 48 -3.33 -11.04 -8.29
N TYR A 49 -4.08 -11.15 -9.39
CA TYR A 49 -3.69 -10.59 -10.69
C TYR A 49 -3.49 -9.07 -10.61
N LEU A 50 -4.17 -8.41 -9.67
CA LEU A 50 -4.06 -7.00 -9.43
C LEU A 50 -2.62 -6.64 -9.01
N VAL A 51 -2.04 -7.29 -8.00
CA VAL A 51 -0.65 -7.06 -7.55
C VAL A 51 0.35 -7.21 -8.68
N TRP A 52 0.19 -8.21 -9.55
CA TRP A 52 1.08 -8.38 -10.70
C TRP A 52 1.00 -7.22 -11.67
N GLY A 53 -0.22 -6.74 -11.98
CA GLY A 53 -0.43 -5.56 -12.82
C GLY A 53 0.02 -4.23 -12.19
N LEU A 54 0.25 -4.22 -10.87
CA LEU A 54 0.67 -3.05 -10.11
C LEU A 54 2.18 -2.97 -9.87
N ASN A 55 2.96 -3.98 -10.26
CA ASN A 55 4.39 -4.00 -9.99
C ASN A 55 5.10 -2.75 -10.58
N HIS A 56 5.83 -2.04 -9.72
CA HIS A 56 6.47 -0.74 -9.95
C HIS A 56 5.55 0.44 -10.29
N LYS A 57 4.22 0.30 -10.12
CA LYS A 57 3.27 1.38 -10.33
C LYS A 57 3.04 2.23 -9.09
N ARG A 58 2.82 3.53 -9.32
CA ARG A 58 2.31 4.47 -8.33
C ARG A 58 0.78 4.36 -8.30
N VAL A 59 0.22 4.05 -7.14
CA VAL A 59 -1.23 3.90 -6.94
C VAL A 59 -1.68 4.61 -5.68
N ARG A 60 -2.95 5.01 -5.63
CA ARG A 60 -3.59 5.51 -4.42
C ARG A 60 -4.29 4.36 -3.72
N LEU A 61 -3.96 4.17 -2.44
CA LEU A 61 -4.66 3.30 -1.52
C LEU A 61 -5.62 4.15 -0.69
N GLU A 62 -6.89 3.76 -0.69
CA GLU A 62 -7.90 4.32 0.20
C GLU A 62 -8.21 3.29 1.29
N PHE A 63 -7.94 3.69 2.53
CA PHE A 63 -8.14 2.85 3.71
C PHE A 63 -9.57 2.95 4.25
N PRO A 64 -10.01 1.98 5.08
CA PRO A 64 -11.37 1.97 5.63
C PRO A 64 -11.77 3.20 6.45
N ASN A 65 -10.81 3.92 7.03
CA ASN A 65 -11.05 5.16 7.77
C ASN A 65 -11.13 6.41 6.87
N GLY A 66 -11.12 6.25 5.53
CA GLY A 66 -11.15 7.32 4.55
C GLY A 66 -9.78 7.96 4.26
N GLN A 67 -8.70 7.49 4.90
CA GLN A 67 -7.36 7.99 4.63
C GLN A 67 -6.89 7.53 3.26
N ASN A 68 -6.32 8.47 2.50
CA ASN A 68 -5.75 8.21 1.18
C ASN A 68 -4.23 8.33 1.25
N VAL A 69 -3.54 7.31 0.73
CA VAL A 69 -2.08 7.31 0.68
C VAL A 69 -1.61 6.85 -0.69
N VAL A 70 -0.67 7.59 -1.26
CA VAL A 70 -0.04 7.21 -2.52
C VAL A 70 1.18 6.35 -2.23
N VAL A 71 1.25 5.18 -2.86
CA VAL A 71 2.33 4.22 -2.69
C VAL A 71 2.88 3.78 -4.04
N VAL A 72 4.12 3.27 -4.05
CA VAL A 72 4.63 2.45 -5.13
C VAL A 72 4.58 1.00 -4.70
N ILE A 73 3.91 0.15 -5.48
CA ILE A 73 3.96 -1.31 -5.26
C ILE A 73 5.27 -1.82 -5.88
N ARG A 74 6.12 -2.43 -5.07
CA ARG A 74 7.39 -3.05 -5.49
C ARG A 74 7.27 -4.57 -5.55
N SER A 75 8.30 -5.20 -6.11
CA SER A 75 8.46 -6.65 -6.15
C SER A 75 8.15 -7.30 -4.79
N GLY A 76 7.43 -8.42 -4.81
CA GLY A 76 7.01 -9.13 -3.60
C GLY A 76 5.78 -8.51 -2.92
N GLY A 77 5.09 -7.56 -3.55
CA GLY A 77 3.88 -6.95 -3.01
C GLY A 77 4.15 -5.92 -1.91
N ARG A 78 5.34 -5.32 -1.89
CA ARG A 78 5.67 -4.27 -0.92
C ARG A 78 5.15 -2.91 -1.39
N ALA A 79 4.18 -2.36 -0.68
CA ALA A 79 3.69 -1.00 -0.88
C ALA A 79 4.54 -0.02 -0.07
N VAL A 80 5.25 0.87 -0.75
CA VAL A 80 6.10 1.90 -0.11
C VAL A 80 5.46 3.28 -0.33
N PRO A 81 5.18 4.06 0.72
CA PRO A 81 4.65 5.42 0.59
C PRO A 81 5.55 6.31 -0.25
N VAL A 82 4.92 7.18 -1.04
CA VAL A 82 5.63 8.27 -1.73
C VAL A 82 5.56 9.50 -0.84
N ILE A 83 6.73 10.01 -0.43
CA ILE A 83 6.85 11.30 0.26
C ILE A 83 6.99 12.36 -0.83
N GLU A 84 6.07 13.33 -0.86
CA GLU A 84 6.19 14.56 -1.67
C GLU A 84 6.87 15.67 -0.88
#